data_AF-A0A940V5L1-F1
#
_entry.id   AF-A0A940V5L1-F1
#
_cell.length_a   1.000
_cell.length_b   1.000
_cell.length_c   1.000
_cell.angle_alpha   90.00
_cell.angle_beta   90.00
_cell.angle_gamma   90.00
#
_symmetry.space_group_name_H-M   'P 1'
#
loop_
_entity.id
_entity.type
_entity.pdbx_description
1 polymer ?
#
loop_
_entity_poly.entity_id
_entity_poly.type
_entity_poly.pdbx_seq_one_letter_code
_entity_poly.pdbx_strand_id
1 'polypeptide(L)'
;MSKIGLTTTVPVEVIYAAGDTPVDLNNIFITSSEAMLRLEEAELVGFPRNVCGWIKGLYSTALKNPEIQKIVAVTQGDCSNTHALMETWEVEGIEIIPFAFPYDRDPDMLRLQMDKLINEFGTTWEEVNVQKKRLDQVRSLAWEIDRLTWEENRVSGFENHLYLVSCSDFNSDPEGFAREMEGFIEAVGKREPLSERSPSGSRRKKREIRLGFIGVPPIFPELYDFLEEHGARVVFNEVQRQFAMPFKTDDIVEQYRLYTYPYKVFLRLDDIAKEAELRQLDGIIHYTQSFCYRQIEDQIIRKRLDYPILTLEGENPTGLDARNKMRLESFLSMIED
;
A
#
# COMPACT_ATOMS: atom_id res chain seq x y z
N MET A 1 19.54 15.10 -10.66
CA MET A 1 18.45 14.50 -9.88
C MET A 1 17.38 14.11 -10.87
N SER A 2 17.42 12.85 -11.26
CA SER A 2 16.45 12.22 -12.15
C SER A 2 15.27 11.72 -11.34
N LYS A 3 14.09 11.62 -11.95
CA LYS A 3 12.95 10.93 -11.34
C LYS A 3 12.99 9.46 -11.71
N ILE A 4 12.92 8.59 -10.71
CA ILE A 4 12.97 7.13 -10.85
C ILE A 4 11.60 6.58 -10.51
N GLY A 5 10.93 6.02 -11.52
CA GLY A 5 9.62 5.41 -11.33
C GLY A 5 9.71 4.10 -10.55
N LEU A 6 8.71 3.80 -9.74
CA LEU A 6 8.60 2.55 -8.99
C LEU A 6 7.30 1.84 -9.34
N THR A 7 7.34 0.52 -9.53
CA THR A 7 6.11 -0.28 -9.65
C THR A 7 5.50 -0.64 -8.30
N THR A 8 6.28 -0.58 -7.22
CA THR A 8 5.88 -0.83 -5.82
C THR A 8 7.03 -0.39 -4.91
N THR A 9 6.89 -0.58 -3.59
CA THR A 9 7.95 -0.28 -2.62
C THR A 9 9.19 -1.14 -2.86
N VAL A 10 10.34 -0.49 -3.01
CA VAL A 10 11.69 -1.08 -3.15
C VAL A 10 12.65 -0.42 -2.14
N PRO A 11 13.94 -0.82 -2.07
CA PRO A 11 14.98 -0.09 -1.34
C PRO A 11 15.24 1.33 -1.85
N VAL A 12 14.30 2.25 -1.59
CA VAL A 12 14.35 3.66 -2.03
C VAL A 12 15.49 4.45 -1.39
N GLU A 13 16.05 3.95 -0.28
CA GLU A 13 17.31 4.44 0.29
C GLU A 13 18.43 4.46 -0.75
N VAL A 14 18.47 3.48 -1.66
CA VAL A 14 19.46 3.40 -2.75
C VAL A 14 19.28 4.55 -3.74
N ILE A 15 18.03 4.86 -4.11
CA ILE A 15 17.71 5.92 -5.06
C ILE A 15 18.05 7.29 -4.47
N TYR A 16 17.68 7.53 -3.20
CA TYR A 16 18.05 8.77 -2.52
C TYR A 16 19.57 8.89 -2.29
N ALA A 17 20.26 7.78 -2.05
CA ALA A 17 21.71 7.78 -1.86
C ALA A 17 22.46 8.20 -3.13
N ALA A 18 21.92 7.84 -4.30
CA ALA A 18 22.41 8.30 -5.60
C ALA A 18 22.06 9.77 -5.93
N GLY A 19 21.26 10.44 -5.10
CA GLY A 19 20.82 11.82 -5.32
C GLY A 19 19.70 11.94 -6.37
N ASP A 20 18.95 10.85 -6.60
CA ASP A 20 17.76 10.81 -7.44
C ASP A 20 16.48 10.83 -6.60
N THR A 21 15.34 11.00 -7.27
CA THR A 21 14.02 11.12 -6.63
C THR A 21 13.16 9.92 -6.98
N PRO A 22 12.81 9.04 -6.01
CA PRO A 22 11.86 7.97 -6.24
C PRO A 22 10.43 8.54 -6.42
N VAL A 23 9.68 7.89 -7.30
CA VAL A 23 8.32 8.27 -7.66
C VAL A 23 7.47 7.01 -7.83
N ASP A 24 6.53 6.78 -6.93
CA ASP A 24 5.62 5.65 -7.01
C ASP A 24 4.54 5.90 -8.08
N LEU A 25 4.60 5.11 -9.16
CA LEU A 25 3.68 5.24 -10.28
C LEU A 25 2.25 4.86 -9.89
N ASN A 26 2.05 4.04 -8.84
CA ASN A 26 0.72 3.70 -8.33
C ASN A 26 0.05 4.94 -7.71
N ASN A 27 0.81 5.72 -6.93
CA ASN A 27 0.33 6.94 -6.30
C ASN A 27 -0.08 7.97 -7.37
N ILE A 28 0.75 8.18 -8.41
CA ILE A 28 0.41 9.07 -9.53
C ILE A 28 -0.84 8.57 -10.28
N PHE A 29 -0.91 7.26 -10.53
CA PHE A 29 -2.01 6.67 -11.28
C PHE A 29 -3.35 6.88 -10.55
N ILE A 30 -3.45 6.43 -9.29
CA ILE A 30 -4.74 6.37 -8.60
C ILE A 30 -5.26 7.74 -8.17
N THR A 31 -4.36 8.69 -7.90
CA THR A 31 -4.73 10.07 -7.54
C THR A 31 -5.04 10.94 -8.76
N SER A 32 -4.80 10.44 -9.98
CA SER A 32 -5.11 11.18 -11.20
C SER A 32 -6.62 11.27 -11.42
N SER A 33 -7.11 12.47 -11.72
CA SER A 33 -8.48 12.65 -12.24
C SER A 33 -8.73 11.92 -13.56
N GLU A 34 -7.66 11.47 -14.23
CA GLU A 34 -7.69 10.71 -15.47
C GLU A 34 -7.42 9.20 -15.25
N ALA A 35 -7.54 8.67 -14.03
CA ALA A 35 -7.25 7.27 -13.73
C ALA A 35 -8.01 6.30 -14.66
N MET A 36 -9.31 6.52 -14.88
CA MET A 36 -10.08 5.68 -15.81
C MET A 36 -9.60 5.80 -17.26
N LEU A 37 -9.30 7.03 -17.72
CA LEU A 37 -8.78 7.27 -19.07
C LEU A 37 -7.45 6.55 -19.30
N ARG A 38 -6.57 6.50 -18.29
CA ARG A 38 -5.29 5.78 -18.36
C ARG A 38 -5.50 4.28 -18.58
N LEU A 39 -6.53 3.68 -17.99
CA LEU A 39 -6.88 2.28 -18.26
C LEU A 39 -7.33 2.09 -19.70
N GLU A 40 -8.21 2.97 -20.18
CA GLU A 40 -8.74 2.91 -21.56
C GLU A 40 -7.62 3.08 -22.60
N GLU A 41 -6.65 3.97 -22.36
CA GLU A 41 -5.48 4.17 -23.23
C GLU A 41 -4.63 2.91 -23.35
N ALA A 42 -4.39 2.19 -22.25
CA ALA A 42 -3.66 0.92 -22.27
C ALA A 42 -4.44 -0.13 -23.09
N GLU A 43 -5.75 -0.20 -22.93
CA GLU A 43 -6.61 -1.11 -23.72
C GLU A 43 -6.60 -0.77 -25.21
N LEU A 44 -6.58 0.53 -25.57
CA LEU A 44 -6.53 0.99 -26.95
C LEU A 44 -5.23 0.58 -27.67
N VAL A 45 -4.11 0.51 -26.96
CA VAL A 45 -2.82 0.05 -27.52
C VAL A 45 -2.66 -1.47 -27.47
N GLY A 46 -3.63 -2.20 -26.92
CA GLY A 46 -3.73 -3.66 -27.04
C GLY A 46 -3.67 -4.44 -25.74
N PHE A 47 -3.66 -3.79 -24.56
CA PHE A 47 -3.77 -4.52 -23.30
C PHE A 47 -5.13 -5.25 -23.22
N PRO A 48 -5.17 -6.55 -22.90
CA PRO A 48 -6.42 -7.26 -22.76
C PRO A 48 -7.26 -6.68 -21.62
N ARG A 49 -8.59 -6.65 -21.79
CA ARG A 49 -9.53 -6.21 -20.75
C ARG A 49 -9.36 -7.00 -19.44
N ASN A 50 -9.03 -8.28 -19.54
CA ASN A 50 -8.81 -9.19 -18.42
C ASN A 50 -7.39 -9.12 -17.83
N VAL A 51 -6.72 -7.98 -17.93
CA VAL A 51 -5.48 -7.66 -17.19
C VAL A 51 -5.83 -6.71 -16.03
N CYS A 52 -5.11 -6.88 -14.91
CA CYS A 52 -5.23 -6.06 -13.71
C CYS A 52 -5.22 -4.56 -14.04
N GLY A 53 -6.17 -3.81 -13.45
CA GLY A 53 -6.31 -2.36 -13.64
C GLY A 53 -5.04 -1.59 -13.29
N TRP A 54 -4.31 -1.98 -12.24
CA TRP A 54 -3.04 -1.36 -11.87
C TRP A 54 -1.99 -1.50 -12.97
N ILE A 55 -1.87 -2.66 -13.62
CA ILE A 55 -0.90 -2.87 -14.71
C ILE A 55 -1.20 -1.95 -15.91
N LYS A 56 -2.48 -1.85 -16.28
CA LYS A 56 -2.95 -0.93 -17.33
C LYS A 56 -2.67 0.54 -16.94
N GLY A 57 -3.01 0.91 -15.71
CA GLY A 57 -2.82 2.25 -15.18
C GLY A 57 -1.37 2.67 -15.07
N LEU A 58 -0.49 1.77 -14.62
CA LEU A 58 0.95 1.98 -14.56
C LEU A 58 1.52 2.22 -15.96
N TYR A 59 1.15 1.40 -16.96
CA TYR A 59 1.62 1.54 -18.34
C TYR A 59 1.42 2.97 -18.85
N SER A 60 0.17 3.43 -18.90
CA SER A 60 -0.19 4.76 -19.39
C SER A 60 0.36 5.86 -18.49
N THR A 61 0.55 5.58 -17.19
CA THR A 61 1.12 6.55 -16.26
C THR A 61 2.57 6.85 -16.53
N ALA A 62 3.40 5.85 -16.80
CA ALA A 62 4.77 6.11 -17.18
C ALA A 62 4.85 6.98 -18.46
N LEU A 63 4.04 6.69 -19.48
CA LEU A 63 4.05 7.43 -20.75
C LEU A 63 3.57 8.88 -20.64
N LYS A 64 2.64 9.17 -19.73
CA LYS A 64 2.18 10.54 -19.46
C LYS A 64 3.16 11.36 -18.61
N ASN A 65 4.22 10.75 -18.08
CA ASN A 65 5.23 11.42 -17.26
C ASN A 65 6.61 11.26 -17.94
N PRO A 66 6.88 11.96 -19.06
CA PRO A 66 8.09 11.77 -19.86
C PRO A 66 9.39 12.13 -19.13
N GLU A 67 9.31 12.78 -17.98
CA GLU A 67 10.46 13.01 -17.11
C GLU A 67 10.92 11.75 -16.34
N ILE A 68 10.08 10.70 -16.29
CA ILE A 68 10.40 9.40 -15.70
C ILE A 68 10.94 8.49 -16.81
N GLN A 69 12.26 8.54 -17.01
CA GLN A 69 12.93 7.78 -18.08
C GLN A 69 13.49 6.43 -17.61
N LYS A 70 13.48 6.19 -16.29
CA LYS A 70 14.03 5.01 -15.65
C LYS A 70 13.06 4.50 -14.58
N ILE A 71 12.74 3.20 -14.60
CA ILE A 71 11.80 2.57 -13.66
C ILE A 71 12.45 1.38 -12.97
N VAL A 72 12.38 1.32 -11.64
CA VAL A 72 12.67 0.10 -10.88
C VAL A 72 11.40 -0.77 -10.84
N ALA A 73 11.46 -1.94 -11.48
CA ALA A 73 10.33 -2.83 -11.64
C ALA A 73 10.54 -4.13 -10.85
N VAL A 74 9.56 -4.48 -10.00
CA VAL A 74 9.65 -5.67 -9.15
C VAL A 74 9.21 -6.92 -9.90
N THR A 75 10.18 -7.77 -10.25
CA THR A 75 9.98 -9.00 -11.05
C THR A 75 9.54 -10.18 -10.21
N GLN A 76 9.82 -10.17 -8.91
CA GLN A 76 9.41 -11.22 -7.98
C GLN A 76 8.93 -10.62 -6.65
N GLY A 77 7.75 -11.06 -6.21
CA GLY A 77 7.15 -10.71 -4.93
C GLY A 77 5.94 -9.78 -5.03
N ASP A 78 5.79 -9.02 -6.11
CA ASP A 78 4.67 -8.07 -6.24
C ASP A 78 3.57 -8.53 -7.20
N CYS A 79 3.80 -8.46 -8.51
CA CYS A 79 2.81 -8.82 -9.54
C CYS A 79 3.35 -9.87 -10.53
N SER A 80 2.51 -10.82 -10.95
CA SER A 80 2.87 -11.82 -11.96
C SER A 80 2.99 -11.24 -13.37
N ASN A 81 2.42 -10.05 -13.62
CA ASN A 81 2.37 -9.41 -14.93
C ASN A 81 3.52 -8.41 -15.14
N THR A 82 4.39 -8.17 -14.14
CA THR A 82 5.42 -7.13 -14.23
C THR A 82 6.37 -7.35 -15.40
N HIS A 83 6.75 -8.60 -15.70
CA HIS A 83 7.66 -8.90 -16.82
C HIS A 83 7.11 -8.39 -18.16
N ALA A 84 5.83 -8.67 -18.46
CA ALA A 84 5.19 -8.20 -19.69
C ALA A 84 5.08 -6.67 -19.70
N LEU A 85 4.78 -6.05 -18.55
CA LEU A 85 4.72 -4.59 -18.43
C LEU A 85 6.09 -3.94 -18.71
N MET A 86 7.18 -4.51 -18.18
CA MET A 86 8.54 -4.04 -18.44
C MET A 86 8.86 -4.05 -19.93
N GLU A 87 8.61 -5.16 -20.61
CA GLU A 87 8.86 -5.30 -22.06
C GLU A 87 8.08 -4.25 -22.87
N THR A 88 6.83 -3.94 -22.48
CA THR A 88 6.06 -2.88 -23.14
C THR A 88 6.65 -1.48 -22.92
N TRP A 89 7.25 -1.21 -21.77
CA TRP A 89 7.90 0.08 -21.50
C TRP A 89 9.25 0.23 -22.21
N GLU A 90 10.01 -0.85 -22.34
CA GLU A 90 11.27 -0.85 -23.10
C GLU A 90 11.05 -0.49 -24.57
N VAL A 91 9.93 -0.95 -25.16
CA VAL A 91 9.53 -0.56 -26.53
C VAL A 91 9.28 0.95 -26.65
N GLU A 92 8.77 1.57 -25.59
CA GLU A 92 8.53 3.01 -25.49
C GLU A 92 9.80 3.81 -25.10
N GLY A 93 10.94 3.13 -24.97
CA GLY A 93 12.24 3.75 -24.68
C GLY A 93 12.47 4.08 -23.21
N ILE A 94 11.68 3.52 -22.30
CA ILE A 94 11.91 3.65 -20.85
C ILE A 94 12.94 2.60 -20.41
N GLU A 95 13.95 3.05 -19.67
CA GLU A 95 14.97 2.16 -19.11
C GLU A 95 14.41 1.43 -17.88
N ILE A 96 14.56 0.11 -17.84
CA ILE A 96 14.03 -0.72 -16.75
C ILE A 96 15.15 -1.32 -15.92
N ILE A 97 15.05 -1.16 -14.60
CA ILE A 97 15.92 -1.79 -13.60
C ILE A 97 15.10 -2.87 -12.88
N PRO A 98 15.36 -4.16 -13.14
CA PRO A 98 14.65 -5.23 -12.45
C PRO A 98 15.15 -5.36 -11.00
N PHE A 99 14.21 -5.52 -10.07
CA PHE A 99 14.50 -5.87 -8.67
C PHE A 99 13.66 -7.10 -8.26
N ALA A 100 14.25 -8.03 -7.52
CA ALA A 100 13.54 -9.24 -7.09
C ALA A 100 13.60 -9.40 -5.57
N PHE A 101 12.44 -9.61 -4.94
CA PHE A 101 12.40 -10.12 -3.57
C PHE A 101 12.49 -11.66 -3.62
N PRO A 102 13.49 -12.29 -2.97
CA PRO A 102 13.66 -13.73 -3.02
C PRO A 102 12.47 -14.44 -2.34
N TYR A 103 11.84 -15.39 -3.04
CA TYR A 103 10.60 -16.05 -2.60
C TYR A 103 10.66 -16.66 -1.19
N ASP A 104 11.81 -17.20 -0.80
CA ASP A 104 12.06 -17.87 0.48
C ASP A 104 12.65 -16.94 1.56
N ARG A 105 12.80 -15.64 1.26
CA ARG A 105 13.41 -14.63 2.15
C ARG A 105 14.87 -14.91 2.47
N ASP A 106 15.59 -15.54 1.54
CA ASP A 106 17.02 -15.74 1.70
C ASP A 106 17.75 -14.39 1.83
N PRO A 107 18.47 -14.15 2.95
CA PRO A 107 19.08 -12.86 3.23
C PRO A 107 20.25 -12.55 2.28
N ASP A 108 21.01 -13.56 1.85
CA ASP A 108 22.14 -13.38 0.95
C ASP A 108 21.66 -13.00 -0.45
N MET A 109 20.58 -13.62 -0.93
CA MET A 109 19.94 -13.27 -2.20
C MET A 109 19.31 -11.89 -2.16
N LEU A 110 18.65 -11.50 -1.06
CA LEU A 110 18.11 -10.14 -0.91
C LEU A 110 19.24 -9.11 -0.94
N ARG A 111 20.32 -9.36 -0.17
CA ARG A 111 21.50 -8.50 -0.18
C ARG A 111 22.11 -8.37 -1.57
N LEU A 112 22.22 -9.47 -2.32
CA LEU A 112 22.72 -9.46 -3.70
C LEU A 112 21.84 -8.61 -4.63
N GLN A 113 20.52 -8.62 -4.45
CA GLN A 113 19.61 -7.78 -5.24
C GLN A 113 19.81 -6.30 -4.91
N MET A 114 20.03 -5.98 -3.63
CA MET A 114 20.39 -4.63 -3.21
C MET A 114 21.78 -4.21 -3.71
N ASP A 115 22.78 -5.10 -3.71
CA ASP A 115 24.11 -4.84 -4.28
C ASP A 115 24.03 -4.46 -5.76
N LYS A 116 23.21 -5.19 -6.54
CA LYS A 116 23.00 -4.88 -7.96
C LYS A 116 22.36 -3.50 -8.13
N LEU A 117 21.35 -3.19 -7.31
CA LEU A 117 20.68 -1.89 -7.33
C LEU A 117 21.66 -0.76 -6.99
N ILE A 118 22.49 -0.94 -5.95
CA ILE A 118 23.52 0.00 -5.53
C ILE A 118 24.52 0.27 -6.66
N ASN A 119 24.99 -0.79 -7.33
CA ASN A 119 25.92 -0.67 -8.46
C ASN A 119 25.28 0.04 -9.66
N GLU A 120 24.02 -0.27 -9.97
CA GLU A 120 23.27 0.35 -11.06
C GLU A 120 23.08 1.87 -10.84
N PHE A 121 22.78 2.28 -9.61
CA PHE A 121 22.64 3.68 -9.24
C PHE A 121 23.97 4.38 -8.89
N GLY A 122 25.10 3.66 -8.91
CA GLY A 122 26.42 4.23 -8.68
C GLY A 122 26.64 4.78 -7.27
N THR A 123 25.98 4.21 -6.25
CA THR A 123 26.11 4.60 -4.84
C THR A 123 26.83 3.52 -4.01
N THR A 124 26.79 3.60 -2.69
CA THR A 124 27.49 2.72 -1.74
C THR A 124 26.59 2.29 -0.59
N TRP A 125 26.93 1.17 0.06
CA TRP A 125 26.23 0.74 1.28
C TRP A 125 26.32 1.78 2.39
N GLU A 126 27.42 2.51 2.49
CA GLU A 126 27.61 3.57 3.47
C GLU A 126 26.58 4.68 3.28
N GLU A 127 26.41 5.18 2.05
CA GLU A 127 25.43 6.22 1.72
C GLU A 127 23.99 5.72 1.89
N VAL A 128 23.71 4.48 1.48
CA VAL A 128 22.42 3.81 1.70
C VAL A 128 22.07 3.74 3.18
N ASN A 129 23.02 3.39 4.05
CA ASN A 129 22.80 3.34 5.49
C ASN A 129 22.61 4.72 6.12
N VAL A 130 23.17 5.78 5.53
CA VAL A 130 22.85 7.17 5.92
C VAL A 130 21.39 7.49 5.57
N GLN A 131 20.95 7.15 4.35
CA GLN A 131 19.55 7.34 3.94
C GLN A 131 18.59 6.51 4.78
N LYS A 132 18.93 5.27 5.13
CA LYS A 132 18.13 4.44 6.04
C LYS A 132 17.82 5.19 7.34
N LYS A 133 18.84 5.72 8.02
CA LYS A 133 18.66 6.47 9.28
C LYS A 133 17.78 7.70 9.10
N ARG A 134 17.90 8.41 7.97
CA ARG A 134 17.06 9.56 7.62
C ARG A 134 15.59 9.14 7.41
N LEU A 135 15.36 8.10 6.61
CA LEU A 135 14.02 7.61 6.27
C LEU A 135 13.35 6.83 7.41
N ASP A 136 14.11 6.33 8.39
CA ASP A 136 13.55 5.77 9.62
C ASP A 136 12.89 6.84 10.49
N GLN A 137 13.44 8.06 10.51
CA GLN A 137 12.88 9.21 11.25
C GLN A 137 11.53 9.61 10.63
N VAL A 138 11.55 9.97 9.35
CA VAL A 138 10.62 9.47 8.31
C VAL A 138 9.40 8.66 8.78
N ARG A 139 9.57 7.34 8.65
CA ARG A 139 8.59 6.29 8.93
C ARG A 139 8.11 6.29 10.38
N SER A 140 8.90 6.73 11.35
CA SER A 140 8.48 6.77 12.76
C SER A 140 7.27 7.69 12.99
N LEU A 141 7.12 8.75 12.18
CA LEU A 141 5.94 9.61 12.20
C LEU A 141 4.71 8.87 11.65
N ALA A 142 4.87 8.11 10.57
CA ALA A 142 3.80 7.27 10.02
C ALA A 142 3.37 6.17 11.01
N TRP A 143 4.31 5.61 11.80
CA TRP A 143 3.97 4.66 12.87
C TRP A 143 3.17 5.31 13.99
N GLU A 144 3.46 6.57 14.31
CA GLU A 144 2.67 7.33 15.29
C GLU A 144 1.25 7.60 14.77
N ILE A 145 1.10 7.94 13.49
CA ILE A 145 -0.22 8.07 12.86
C ILE A 145 -0.99 6.72 12.91
N ASP A 146 -0.32 5.60 12.66
CA ASP A 146 -0.91 4.25 12.83
C ASP A 146 -1.39 4.02 14.26
N ARG A 147 -0.54 4.30 15.25
CA ARG A 147 -0.90 4.20 16.67
C ARG A 147 -2.11 5.06 17.04
N LEU A 148 -2.13 6.32 16.62
CA LEU A 148 -3.24 7.26 16.86
C LEU A 148 -4.55 6.81 16.20
N THR A 149 -4.48 6.00 15.15
CA THR A 149 -5.64 5.42 14.47
C THR A 149 -6.32 4.37 15.34
N TRP A 150 -5.57 3.39 15.84
CA TRP A 150 -6.17 2.25 16.52
C TRP A 150 -6.24 2.39 18.05
N GLU A 151 -5.27 3.05 18.68
CA GLU A 151 -5.20 3.18 20.14
C GLU A 151 -6.04 4.35 20.65
N GLU A 152 -5.93 5.52 20.01
CA GLU A 152 -6.62 6.74 20.44
C GLU A 152 -7.85 7.08 19.60
N ASN A 153 -8.06 6.40 18.48
CA ASN A 153 -9.20 6.58 17.60
C ASN A 153 -9.35 8.02 17.06
N ARG A 154 -8.23 8.70 16.77
CA ARG A 154 -8.20 10.13 16.39
C ARG A 154 -7.95 10.37 14.90
N VAL A 155 -7.51 9.33 14.21
CA VAL A 155 -7.18 9.33 12.78
C VAL A 155 -8.18 8.41 12.07
N SER A 156 -8.73 8.87 10.95
CA SER A 156 -9.66 8.07 10.16
C SER A 156 -8.95 6.92 9.43
N GLY A 157 -9.70 5.92 8.98
CA GLY A 157 -9.12 4.81 8.21
C GLY A 157 -8.47 5.27 6.91
N PHE A 158 -9.03 6.31 6.28
CA PHE A 158 -8.50 6.92 5.05
C PHE A 158 -7.24 7.76 5.31
N GLU A 159 -7.24 8.58 6.35
CA GLU A 159 -6.05 9.36 6.75
C GLU A 159 -4.87 8.41 7.04
N ASN A 160 -5.11 7.34 7.79
CA ASN A 160 -4.13 6.29 8.04
C ASN A 160 -3.63 5.63 6.75
N HIS A 161 -4.56 5.21 5.88
CA HIS A 161 -4.24 4.62 4.58
C HIS A 161 -3.28 5.51 3.77
N LEU A 162 -3.60 6.80 3.65
CA LEU A 162 -2.86 7.76 2.84
C LEU A 162 -1.42 7.93 3.34
N TYR A 163 -1.24 8.21 4.64
CA TYR A 163 0.11 8.41 5.19
C TYR A 163 0.97 7.13 5.14
N LEU A 164 0.37 5.97 5.33
CA LEU A 164 1.10 4.71 5.26
C LEU A 164 1.51 4.36 3.82
N VAL A 165 0.61 4.48 2.84
CA VAL A 165 0.92 4.14 1.45
C VAL A 165 1.92 5.11 0.84
N SER A 166 1.87 6.40 1.20
CA SER A 166 2.85 7.41 0.77
C SER A 166 4.28 7.14 1.27
N CYS A 167 4.51 6.20 2.20
CA CYS A 167 5.87 5.79 2.58
C CYS A 167 6.62 5.00 1.49
N SER A 168 5.95 4.62 0.40
CA SER A 168 6.61 3.94 -0.73
C SER A 168 7.64 4.83 -1.44
N ASP A 169 7.38 6.14 -1.53
CA ASP A 169 8.26 7.14 -2.14
C ASP A 169 8.37 8.46 -1.36
N PHE A 170 7.74 8.54 -0.18
CA PHE A 170 7.66 9.72 0.68
C PHE A 170 7.12 10.96 -0.06
N ASN A 171 6.20 10.77 -1.01
CA ASN A 171 5.71 11.81 -1.91
C ASN A 171 6.86 12.57 -2.62
N SER A 172 7.98 11.87 -2.88
CA SER A 172 9.21 12.41 -3.47
C SER A 172 9.97 13.45 -2.63
N ASP A 173 9.49 13.86 -1.45
CA ASP A 173 10.12 14.83 -0.55
C ASP A 173 10.03 14.36 0.91
N PRO A 174 11.00 13.57 1.40
CA PRO A 174 10.97 13.03 2.76
C PRO A 174 10.84 14.10 3.84
N GLU A 175 11.55 15.23 3.74
CA GLU A 175 11.46 16.31 4.72
C GLU A 175 10.14 17.06 4.64
N GLY A 176 9.60 17.27 3.43
CA GLY A 176 8.26 17.83 3.24
C GLY A 176 7.18 16.96 3.86
N PHE A 177 7.24 15.65 3.56
CA PHE A 177 6.32 14.67 4.09
C PHE A 177 6.42 14.54 5.62
N ALA A 178 7.63 14.61 6.18
CA ALA A 178 7.83 14.65 7.63
C ALA A 178 7.16 15.87 8.27
N ARG A 179 7.39 17.08 7.74
CA ARG A 179 6.74 18.31 8.25
C ARG A 179 5.23 18.25 8.16
N GLU A 180 4.70 17.67 7.09
CA GLU A 180 3.26 17.46 6.92
C GLU A 180 2.71 16.54 8.01
N MET A 181 3.34 15.37 8.23
CA MET A 181 2.93 14.43 9.27
C MET A 181 3.06 15.01 10.67
N GLU A 182 4.12 15.76 10.97
CA GLU A 182 4.27 16.45 12.26
C GLU A 182 3.10 17.42 12.53
N GLY A 183 2.76 18.24 11.53
CA GLY A 183 1.62 19.16 11.62
C GLY A 183 0.29 18.41 11.75
N PHE A 184 0.14 17.30 11.04
CA PHE A 184 -1.03 16.43 11.12
C PHE A 184 -1.17 15.81 12.52
N ILE A 185 -0.10 15.22 13.06
CA ILE A 185 -0.04 14.65 14.42
C ILE A 185 -0.43 15.69 15.47
N GLU A 186 0.09 16.92 15.38
CA GLU A 186 -0.28 18.01 16.29
C GLU A 186 -1.79 18.36 16.18
N ALA A 187 -2.32 18.39 14.96
CA ALA A 187 -3.72 18.69 14.70
C ALA A 187 -4.65 17.58 15.24
N VAL A 188 -4.33 16.30 15.00
CA VAL A 188 -5.15 15.16 15.46
C VAL A 188 -5.06 14.96 16.97
N GLY A 189 -3.94 15.29 17.60
CA GLY A 189 -3.80 15.21 19.06
C GLY A 189 -4.75 16.14 19.82
N LYS A 190 -5.27 17.18 19.16
CA LYS A 190 -6.29 18.12 19.68
C LYS A 190 -7.71 17.70 19.34
N ARG A 191 -7.91 16.66 18.51
CA ARG A 191 -9.23 16.13 18.17
C ARG A 191 -9.75 15.28 19.33
N GLU A 192 -11.05 15.35 19.55
CA GLU A 192 -11.73 14.30 20.31
C GLU A 192 -11.63 12.98 19.54
N PRO A 193 -11.51 11.82 20.22
CA PRO A 193 -11.64 10.53 19.57
C PRO A 193 -12.90 10.49 18.71
N LEU A 194 -12.80 9.89 17.53
CA LEU A 194 -13.85 9.86 16.52
C LEU A 194 -15.10 9.06 16.95
N SER A 195 -15.09 8.46 18.15
CA SER A 195 -16.24 7.78 18.75
C SER A 195 -17.40 8.74 19.08
N GLU A 196 -18.63 8.28 18.81
CA GLU A 196 -19.95 8.88 19.14
C GLU A 196 -20.67 9.72 18.08
N ARG A 197 -20.23 9.75 16.81
CA ARG A 197 -21.14 10.16 15.72
C ARG A 197 -22.07 9.00 15.37
N SER A 198 -23.03 8.71 16.26
CA SER A 198 -24.13 7.79 15.92
C SER A 198 -24.91 8.41 14.75
N PRO A 199 -24.89 7.84 13.54
CA PRO A 199 -25.74 8.33 12.47
C PRO A 199 -27.16 7.90 12.86
N SER A 200 -28.03 8.89 13.10
CA SER A 200 -29.46 8.75 13.40
C SER A 200 -29.84 8.14 14.76
N GLY A 201 -30.30 9.01 15.69
CA GLY A 201 -31.49 8.84 16.53
C GLY A 201 -31.69 7.62 17.46
N SER A 202 -30.81 6.62 17.47
CA SER A 202 -30.97 5.41 18.28
C SER A 202 -30.50 5.65 19.71
N ARG A 203 -31.35 5.33 20.69
CA ARG A 203 -31.07 5.45 22.14
C ARG A 203 -29.99 4.50 22.67
N ARG A 204 -29.37 3.69 21.82
CA ARG A 204 -28.25 2.80 22.17
C ARG A 204 -26.97 3.39 21.59
N LYS A 205 -26.02 3.78 22.44
CA LYS A 205 -24.61 3.99 22.03
C LYS A 205 -24.11 2.65 21.48
N LYS A 206 -24.15 2.47 20.17
CA LYS A 206 -23.52 1.32 19.52
C LYS A 206 -22.01 1.53 19.55
N ARG A 207 -21.27 0.48 19.90
CA ARG A 207 -19.81 0.46 19.81
C ARG A 207 -19.44 0.51 18.33
N GLU A 208 -18.44 1.31 17.98
CA GLU A 208 -17.89 1.32 16.62
C GLU A 208 -17.31 -0.05 16.27
N ILE A 209 -17.57 -0.52 15.04
CA ILE A 209 -17.02 -1.77 14.51
C ILE A 209 -15.60 -1.53 14.04
N ARG A 210 -14.64 -2.31 14.54
CA ARG A 210 -13.22 -2.17 14.21
C ARG A 210 -12.83 -3.15 13.12
N LEU A 211 -12.43 -2.65 11.96
CA LEU A 211 -12.13 -3.46 10.79
C LEU A 211 -10.64 -3.46 10.45
N GLY A 212 -10.18 -4.62 9.96
CA GLY A 212 -8.93 -4.71 9.21
C GLY A 212 -9.18 -4.70 7.72
N PHE A 213 -8.37 -3.96 6.98
CA PHE A 213 -8.29 -4.00 5.52
C PHE A 213 -7.00 -4.72 5.13
N ILE A 214 -7.13 -5.84 4.42
CA ILE A 214 -5.98 -6.64 3.95
C ILE A 214 -6.01 -6.79 2.44
N GLY A 215 -4.83 -6.93 1.84
CA GLY A 215 -4.67 -6.96 0.38
C GLY A 215 -4.22 -5.63 -0.21
N VAL A 216 -4.14 -5.57 -1.53
CA VAL A 216 -3.60 -4.39 -2.24
C VAL A 216 -4.42 -3.12 -1.93
N PRO A 217 -3.81 -1.92 -1.97
CA PRO A 217 -4.54 -0.66 -1.85
C PRO A 217 -5.80 -0.62 -2.74
N PRO A 218 -6.94 -0.09 -2.23
CA PRO A 218 -8.19 -0.12 -2.97
C PRO A 218 -8.14 0.81 -4.19
N ILE A 219 -8.71 0.38 -5.31
CA ILE A 219 -8.86 1.22 -6.50
C ILE A 219 -10.00 2.25 -6.36
N PHE A 220 -10.77 2.15 -5.27
CA PHE A 220 -11.83 3.09 -4.86
C PHE A 220 -11.65 3.44 -3.37
N PRO A 221 -10.91 4.49 -3.02
CA PRO A 221 -10.69 4.87 -1.62
C PRO A 221 -11.98 5.31 -0.90
N GLU A 222 -13.06 5.62 -1.61
CA GLU A 222 -14.36 6.00 -1.03
C GLU A 222 -14.98 4.88 -0.15
N LEU A 223 -14.44 3.66 -0.22
CA LEU A 223 -14.74 2.59 0.72
C LEU A 223 -14.56 3.01 2.19
N TYR A 224 -13.51 3.77 2.50
CA TYR A 224 -13.22 4.19 3.88
C TYR A 224 -14.32 5.10 4.42
N ASP A 225 -14.72 6.12 3.64
CA ASP A 225 -15.80 7.03 4.02
C ASP A 225 -17.13 6.29 4.17
N PHE A 226 -17.44 5.39 3.23
CA PHE A 226 -18.65 4.57 3.30
C PHE A 226 -18.71 3.73 4.58
N LEU A 227 -17.61 3.11 4.99
CA LEU A 227 -17.55 2.33 6.23
C LEU A 227 -17.80 3.20 7.46
N GLU A 228 -17.16 4.37 7.53
CA GLU A 228 -17.30 5.28 8.67
C GLU A 228 -18.71 5.87 8.78
N GLU A 229 -19.36 6.17 7.66
CA GLU A 229 -20.78 6.56 7.60
C GLU A 229 -21.71 5.46 8.14
N HIS A 230 -21.29 4.19 8.10
CA HIS A 230 -22.04 3.03 8.58
C HIS A 230 -21.56 2.52 9.95
N GLY A 231 -20.84 3.34 10.71
CA GLY A 231 -20.45 3.03 12.10
C GLY A 231 -19.30 2.02 12.23
N ALA A 232 -18.52 1.84 11.17
CA ALA A 232 -17.33 0.98 11.16
C ALA A 232 -16.08 1.77 10.77
N ARG A 233 -14.93 1.49 11.37
CA ARG A 233 -13.67 2.12 10.99
C ARG A 233 -12.63 1.06 10.66
N VAL A 234 -11.89 1.29 9.57
CA VAL A 234 -10.66 0.56 9.31
C VAL A 234 -9.57 1.09 10.24
N VAL A 235 -9.15 0.30 11.21
CA VAL A 235 -8.08 0.64 12.16
C VAL A 235 -6.78 -0.12 11.89
N PHE A 236 -6.77 -0.94 10.84
CA PHE A 236 -5.61 -1.71 10.40
C PHE A 236 -5.60 -1.80 8.87
N ASN A 237 -4.61 -1.18 8.23
CA ASN A 237 -4.36 -1.26 6.79
C ASN A 237 -3.10 -2.08 6.52
N GLU A 238 -3.23 -3.37 6.17
CA GLU A 238 -2.11 -4.30 6.19
C GLU A 238 -0.98 -3.97 5.20
N VAL A 239 -1.26 -3.94 3.89
CA VAL A 239 -0.20 -3.71 2.88
C VAL A 239 0.36 -2.30 2.99
N GLN A 240 -0.49 -1.31 3.23
CA GLN A 240 -0.08 0.08 3.39
C GLN A 240 0.84 0.22 4.60
N ARG A 241 0.50 -0.39 5.74
CA ARG A 241 1.38 -0.41 6.93
C ARG A 241 2.75 -0.98 6.60
N GLN A 242 2.83 -2.01 5.76
CA GLN A 242 4.09 -2.61 5.35
C GLN A 242 4.99 -1.65 4.55
N PHE A 243 4.44 -0.64 3.85
CA PHE A 243 5.25 0.38 3.14
C PHE A 243 5.96 1.33 4.11
N ALA A 244 5.41 1.53 5.30
CA ALA A 244 6.07 2.24 6.40
C ALA A 244 7.11 1.39 7.13
N MET A 245 7.36 0.13 6.71
CA MET A 245 8.35 -0.79 7.29
C MET A 245 8.30 -0.82 8.83
N PRO A 246 7.21 -1.31 9.46
CA PRO A 246 6.86 -1.12 10.87
C PRO A 246 7.71 -1.96 11.85
N PHE A 247 9.03 -2.03 11.60
CA PHE A 247 9.98 -2.88 12.28
C PHE A 247 11.18 -2.07 12.75
N LYS A 248 11.54 -2.22 14.02
CA LYS A 248 12.76 -1.62 14.57
C LYS A 248 13.95 -2.52 14.25
N THR A 249 14.76 -2.13 13.26
CA THR A 249 16.02 -2.79 12.91
C THR A 249 17.01 -1.77 12.36
N ASP A 250 18.29 -1.94 12.71
CA ASP A 250 19.39 -1.11 12.20
C ASP A 250 19.92 -1.60 10.85
N ASP A 251 19.63 -2.86 10.48
CA ASP A 251 20.04 -3.44 9.21
C ASP A 251 18.96 -3.26 8.15
N ILE A 252 19.32 -2.58 7.06
CA ILE A 252 18.42 -2.34 5.92
C ILE A 252 18.05 -3.63 5.19
N VAL A 253 18.96 -4.63 5.12
CA VAL A 253 18.63 -5.92 4.50
C VAL A 253 17.56 -6.62 5.34
N GLU A 254 17.74 -6.65 6.66
CA GLU A 254 16.74 -7.20 7.58
C GLU A 254 15.40 -6.43 7.50
N GLN A 255 15.41 -5.11 7.34
CA GLN A 255 14.19 -4.31 7.18
C GLN A 255 13.34 -4.80 6.01
N TYR A 256 13.96 -4.95 4.84
CA TYR A 256 13.29 -5.47 3.64
C TYR A 256 13.02 -6.97 3.70
N ARG A 257 13.74 -7.73 4.53
CA ARG A 257 13.43 -9.13 4.80
C ARG A 257 12.21 -9.26 5.70
N LEU A 258 11.97 -8.33 6.63
CA LEU A 258 10.81 -8.32 7.55
C LEU A 258 9.53 -7.82 6.85
N TYR A 259 9.65 -6.95 5.85
CA TYR A 259 8.57 -6.55 4.94
C TYR A 259 7.80 -7.77 4.41
N THR A 260 6.57 -8.01 4.86
CA THR A 260 5.90 -9.31 4.64
C THR A 260 5.21 -9.42 3.29
N TYR A 261 4.82 -8.29 2.69
CA TYR A 261 4.02 -8.21 1.46
C TYR A 261 4.59 -8.98 0.26
N PRO A 262 5.90 -8.91 -0.06
CA PRO A 262 6.43 -9.51 -1.27
C PRO A 262 6.75 -11.00 -1.14
N TYR A 263 6.49 -11.60 0.02
CA TYR A 263 6.84 -12.98 0.31
C TYR A 263 5.60 -13.87 0.44
N LYS A 264 5.82 -15.11 0.90
CA LYS A 264 4.76 -16.09 1.11
C LYS A 264 3.63 -15.54 2.00
N VAL A 265 2.39 -15.78 1.59
CA VAL A 265 1.17 -15.38 2.31
C VAL A 265 1.19 -15.76 3.80
N PHE A 266 1.81 -16.87 4.19
CA PHE A 266 1.87 -17.31 5.59
C PHE A 266 2.53 -16.29 6.51
N LEU A 267 3.50 -15.53 6.02
CA LEU A 267 4.18 -14.49 6.80
C LEU A 267 3.29 -13.27 7.00
N ARG A 268 2.50 -12.94 5.98
CA ARG A 268 1.45 -11.92 6.09
C ARG A 268 0.39 -12.36 7.09
N LEU A 269 -0.02 -13.63 7.05
CA LEU A 269 -1.02 -14.18 7.97
C LEU A 269 -0.57 -14.14 9.43
N ASP A 270 0.69 -14.44 9.72
CA ASP A 270 1.24 -14.35 11.08
C ASP A 270 1.23 -12.90 11.60
N ASP A 271 1.60 -11.92 10.76
CA ASP A 271 1.51 -10.49 11.10
C ASP A 271 0.05 -10.04 11.25
N ILE A 272 -0.83 -10.38 10.31
CA ILE A 272 -2.27 -10.04 10.34
C ILE A 272 -2.91 -10.58 11.62
N ALA A 273 -2.68 -11.83 12.00
CA ALA A 273 -3.28 -12.42 13.19
C ALA A 273 -2.87 -11.67 14.47
N LYS A 274 -1.58 -11.37 14.60
CA LYS A 274 -1.06 -10.59 15.73
C LYS A 274 -1.65 -9.18 15.77
N GLU A 275 -1.66 -8.50 14.64
CA GLU A 275 -2.13 -7.12 14.52
C GLU A 275 -3.65 -7.03 14.68
N ALA A 276 -4.40 -8.07 14.30
CA ALA A 276 -5.84 -8.19 14.49
C ALA A 276 -6.22 -8.36 15.97
N GLU A 277 -5.48 -9.19 16.70
CA GLU A 277 -5.65 -9.35 18.15
C GLU A 277 -5.30 -8.06 18.89
N LEU A 278 -4.13 -7.48 18.60
CA LEU A 278 -3.65 -6.25 19.23
C LEU A 278 -4.64 -5.09 19.06
N ARG A 279 -5.22 -4.95 17.87
CA ARG A 279 -6.16 -3.87 17.55
C ARG A 279 -7.61 -4.18 17.86
N GLN A 280 -7.90 -5.37 18.37
CA GLN A 280 -9.25 -5.83 18.71
C GLN A 280 -10.21 -5.69 17.52
N LEU A 281 -9.83 -6.27 16.37
CA LEU A 281 -10.68 -6.26 15.19
C LEU A 281 -11.93 -7.12 15.39
N ASP A 282 -13.04 -6.66 14.82
CA ASP A 282 -14.33 -7.37 14.80
C ASP A 282 -14.53 -8.13 13.49
N GLY A 283 -13.87 -7.69 12.42
CA GLY A 283 -13.94 -8.31 11.11
C GLY A 283 -12.84 -7.82 10.18
N ILE A 284 -12.68 -8.53 9.08
CA ILE A 284 -11.65 -8.25 8.08
C ILE A 284 -12.31 -8.09 6.71
N ILE A 285 -11.97 -7.00 6.03
CA ILE A 285 -12.20 -6.82 4.60
C ILE A 285 -10.94 -7.29 3.88
N HIS A 286 -11.07 -8.38 3.12
CA HIS A 286 -10.04 -8.81 2.18
C HIS A 286 -10.32 -8.19 0.82
N TYR A 287 -9.56 -7.17 0.45
CA TYR A 287 -9.67 -6.53 -0.86
C TYR A 287 -8.76 -7.22 -1.87
N THR A 288 -9.33 -7.48 -3.05
CA THR A 288 -8.59 -7.98 -4.20
C THR A 288 -8.90 -7.13 -5.43
N GLN A 289 -7.88 -6.91 -6.25
CA GLN A 289 -8.10 -6.36 -7.58
C GLN A 289 -8.50 -7.48 -8.54
N SER A 290 -9.44 -7.23 -9.44
CA SER A 290 -9.76 -8.12 -10.56
C SER A 290 -8.49 -8.47 -11.33
N PHE A 291 -8.34 -9.77 -11.63
CA PHE A 291 -7.17 -10.34 -12.32
C PHE A 291 -5.84 -10.24 -11.54
N CYS A 292 -5.90 -10.08 -10.22
CA CYS A 292 -4.75 -10.23 -9.34
C CYS A 292 -4.60 -11.69 -8.87
N TYR A 293 -3.39 -12.25 -8.93
CA TYR A 293 -3.15 -13.62 -8.44
C TYR A 293 -3.47 -13.79 -6.95
N ARG A 294 -3.44 -12.70 -6.16
CA ARG A 294 -3.78 -12.71 -4.72
C ARG A 294 -5.24 -13.11 -4.47
N GLN A 295 -6.12 -13.09 -5.48
CA GLN A 295 -7.44 -13.73 -5.40
C GLN A 295 -7.37 -15.22 -5.06
N ILE A 296 -6.32 -15.92 -5.50
CA ILE A 296 -6.08 -17.33 -5.17
C ILE A 296 -5.78 -17.49 -3.68
N GLU A 297 -5.11 -16.51 -3.07
CA GLU A 297 -4.75 -16.51 -1.65
C GLU A 297 -5.98 -16.39 -0.72
N ASP A 298 -7.14 -15.94 -1.22
CA ASP A 298 -8.39 -15.81 -0.44
C ASP A 298 -8.76 -17.13 0.26
N GLN A 299 -8.58 -18.26 -0.42
CA GLN A 299 -8.87 -19.58 0.17
C GLN A 299 -7.96 -19.93 1.34
N ILE A 300 -6.71 -19.42 1.32
CA ILE A 300 -5.75 -19.65 2.40
C ILE A 300 -6.10 -18.74 3.57
N ILE A 301 -6.38 -17.46 3.30
CA ILE A 301 -6.77 -16.45 4.30
C ILE A 301 -8.00 -16.92 5.08
N ARG A 302 -9.07 -17.32 4.38
CA ARG A 302 -10.32 -17.80 5.01
C ARG A 302 -10.16 -19.06 5.85
N LYS A 303 -9.13 -19.88 5.61
CA LYS A 303 -8.85 -21.10 6.38
C LYS A 303 -7.95 -20.87 7.59
N ARG A 304 -7.28 -19.72 7.66
CA ARG A 304 -6.19 -19.46 8.62
C ARG A 304 -6.50 -18.35 9.60
N LEU A 305 -7.36 -17.41 9.25
CA LEU A 305 -7.77 -16.33 10.14
C LEU A 305 -9.12 -16.67 10.79
N ASP A 306 -9.16 -16.62 12.11
CA ASP A 306 -10.36 -16.88 12.91
C ASP A 306 -11.19 -15.59 13.10
N TYR A 307 -11.46 -14.88 12.00
CA TYR A 307 -12.25 -13.64 11.97
C TYR A 307 -13.34 -13.69 10.89
N PRO A 308 -14.48 -12.98 11.07
CA PRO A 308 -15.40 -12.74 9.98
C PRO A 308 -14.71 -12.04 8.81
N ILE A 309 -14.80 -12.60 7.59
CA ILE A 309 -14.12 -12.07 6.40
C ILE A 309 -15.09 -11.80 5.25
N LEU A 310 -15.14 -10.53 4.83
CA LEU A 310 -15.74 -10.10 3.56
C LEU A 310 -14.66 -9.95 2.50
N THR A 311 -14.76 -10.71 1.41
CA THR A 311 -13.88 -10.51 0.23
C THR A 311 -14.53 -9.49 -0.70
N LEU A 312 -13.89 -8.35 -0.90
CA LEU A 312 -14.28 -7.37 -1.90
C LEU A 312 -13.37 -7.46 -3.12
N GLU A 313 -13.98 -7.28 -4.29
CA GLU A 313 -13.26 -7.22 -5.55
C GLU A 313 -13.50 -5.86 -6.20
N GLY A 314 -12.42 -5.22 -6.62
CA GLY A 314 -12.46 -3.99 -7.40
C GLY A 314 -11.82 -4.15 -8.77
N GLU A 315 -12.40 -3.49 -9.77
CA GLU A 315 -11.96 -3.57 -11.16
C GLU A 315 -11.43 -2.23 -11.68
N ASN A 316 -12.23 -1.16 -11.55
CA ASN A 316 -11.95 0.14 -12.14
C ASN A 316 -12.05 1.27 -11.10
N PRO A 317 -11.33 2.39 -11.30
CA PRO A 317 -11.40 3.58 -10.44
C PRO A 317 -12.66 4.40 -10.71
N THR A 318 -13.84 3.76 -10.63
CA THR A 318 -15.16 4.37 -10.88
C THR A 318 -15.98 4.53 -9.59
N GLY A 319 -15.33 4.37 -8.44
CA GLY A 319 -15.94 4.41 -7.11
C GLY A 319 -16.64 3.11 -6.70
N LEU A 320 -17.18 3.12 -5.49
CA LEU A 320 -17.84 1.97 -4.87
C LEU A 320 -19.23 1.72 -5.46
N ASP A 321 -19.39 0.59 -6.17
CA ASP A 321 -20.65 0.20 -6.81
C ASP A 321 -21.75 -0.22 -5.82
N ALA A 322 -23.00 -0.28 -6.29
CA ALA A 322 -24.16 -0.64 -5.46
C ALA A 322 -24.09 -2.06 -4.89
N ARG A 323 -23.46 -3.00 -5.62
CA ARG A 323 -23.31 -4.39 -5.17
C ARG A 323 -22.36 -4.47 -3.99
N ASN A 324 -21.22 -3.79 -4.06
CA ASN A 324 -20.24 -3.74 -2.98
C ASN A 324 -20.80 -3.00 -1.76
N LYS A 325 -21.56 -1.90 -1.95
CA LYS A 325 -22.29 -1.23 -0.85
C LYS A 325 -23.22 -2.17 -0.10
N MET A 326 -24.11 -2.90 -0.80
CA MET A 326 -25.02 -3.86 -0.17
C MET A 326 -24.29 -4.98 0.59
N ARG A 327 -23.16 -5.46 0.06
CA ARG A 327 -22.35 -6.50 0.71
C ARG A 327 -21.68 -5.99 1.98
N LEU A 328 -21.21 -4.74 1.97
CA LEU A 328 -20.63 -4.08 3.13
C LEU A 328 -21.68 -3.90 4.22
N GLU A 329 -22.84 -3.32 3.91
CA GLU A 329 -23.95 -3.16 4.86
C GLU A 329 -24.36 -4.51 5.49
N SER A 330 -24.49 -5.55 4.67
CA SER A 330 -24.82 -6.91 5.14
C SER A 330 -23.74 -7.48 6.07
N PHE A 331 -22.47 -7.24 5.75
CA PHE A 331 -21.35 -7.71 6.57
C PHE A 331 -21.27 -6.97 7.90
N LEU A 332 -21.50 -5.65 7.91
CA LEU A 332 -21.55 -4.86 9.14
C LEU A 332 -22.71 -5.32 10.03
N SER A 333 -23.90 -5.52 9.47
CA SER A 333 -25.05 -6.05 10.23
C SER A 333 -24.76 -7.42 10.84
N MET A 334 -24.05 -8.30 10.12
CA MET A 334 -23.67 -9.63 10.61
C MET A 334 -22.65 -9.57 11.75
N ILE A 335 -21.78 -8.56 11.78
CA ILE A 335 -20.81 -8.37 12.88
C ILE A 335 -21.48 -7.76 14.12
N GLU A 336 -22.54 -6.96 13.95
CA GLU A 336 -23.30 -6.37 15.05
C GLU A 336 -24.15 -7.39 15.83
N ASP A 337 -24.58 -8.47 15.16
CA ASP A 337 -25.40 -9.56 15.72
C ASP A 337 -24.56 -10.57 16.51
#